data_AF-A0A7U3WBQ4-F1
#
_entry.id   AF-A0A7U3WBQ4-F1
#
_cell.length_a   1.000
_cell.length_b   1.000
_cell.length_c   1.000
_cell.angle_alpha   90.00
_cell.angle_beta   90.00
_cell.angle_gamma   90.00
#
_symmetry.space_group_name_H-M   'P 1'
#
loop_
_entity.id
_entity.type
_entity.pdbx_description
1 polymer ?
#
loop_
_entity_poly.entity_id
_entity_poly.type
_entity_poly.pdbx_seq_one_letter_code
_entity_poly.pdbx_strand_id
1 'polypeptide(L)' 'MRQTEDAQYPSEWDYSLHLGEIDGDTVLRYDNVHERTKGHERHTGDEVEVIDFPGMLALHDRFNGEAEAMTPVSWDWPE' A
#
# COMPACT_ATOMS: atom_id res chain seq x y z
N MET A 1 -5.82 4.08 -6.32
CA MET A 1 -6.43 4.80 -5.17
C MET A 1 -7.52 5.72 -5.67
N ARG A 2 -8.62 5.86 -4.92
CA ARG A 2 -9.79 6.69 -5.25
C ARG A 2 -10.37 7.29 -3.97
N GLN A 3 -10.74 8.57 -4.00
CA GLN A 3 -11.47 9.18 -2.89
C GLN A 3 -12.94 8.76 -2.95
N THR A 4 -13.54 8.45 -1.80
CA THR A 4 -14.91 7.94 -1.70
C THR A 4 -15.59 8.45 -0.43
N GLU A 5 -16.91 8.66 -0.50
CA GLU A 5 -17.75 9.05 0.64
C GLU A 5 -18.45 7.85 1.29
N ASP A 6 -18.09 6.63 0.86
CA ASP A 6 -18.71 5.41 1.36
C ASP A 6 -18.35 5.18 2.83
N ALA A 7 -19.36 4.92 3.65
CA ALA A 7 -19.20 4.69 5.09
C ALA A 7 -18.34 3.45 5.42
N GLN A 8 -18.06 2.58 4.44
CA GLN A 8 -17.08 1.50 4.57
C GLN A 8 -15.64 1.99 4.71
N TYR A 9 -15.33 3.21 4.26
CA TYR A 9 -13.99 3.79 4.28
C TYR A 9 -13.99 5.10 5.09
N PRO A 10 -13.89 5.02 6.44
CA PRO A 10 -13.86 6.22 7.27
C PRO A 10 -12.66 7.15 6.98
N SER A 11 -11.61 6.63 6.34
CA SER A 11 -10.50 7.40 5.79
C SER A 11 -10.85 8.26 4.57
N GLU A 12 -12.06 8.12 4.01
CA GLU A 12 -12.51 8.75 2.76
C GLU A 12 -11.76 8.28 1.51
N TRP A 13 -11.01 7.18 1.61
CA TRP A 13 -10.22 6.63 0.52
C TRP A 13 -10.44 5.14 0.35
N ASP A 14 -10.55 4.70 -0.89
CA ASP A 14 -10.51 3.30 -1.30
C ASP A 14 -9.22 3.09 -2.08
N TYR A 15 -8.32 2.26 -1.54
CA TYR A 15 -7.03 2.01 -2.17
C TYR A 15 -6.59 0.56 -2.08
N SER A 16 -5.85 0.17 -3.11
CA SER A 16 -5.09 -1.07 -3.20
C SER A 16 -3.81 -0.72 -3.95
N LEU A 17 -2.70 -0.59 -3.22
CA LEU A 17 -1.36 -0.45 -3.78
C LEU A 17 -0.71 -1.82 -3.76
N HIS A 18 -0.04 -2.20 -4.84
CA HIS A 18 0.54 -3.53 -4.97
C HIS A 18 1.81 -3.45 -5.81
N LEU A 19 2.87 -4.02 -5.28
CA LEU A 19 4.15 -4.32 -5.88
C LEU A 19 4.38 -5.83 -5.69
N GLY A 20 4.78 -6.56 -6.72
CA GLY A 20 4.91 -8.01 -6.67
C GLY A 20 6.26 -8.50 -7.19
N GLU A 21 6.74 -9.64 -6.66
CA GLU A 21 7.07 -10.82 -7.45
C GLU A 21 7.20 -12.05 -6.55
N ILE A 22 6.79 -13.22 -7.06
CA ILE A 22 6.83 -14.53 -6.36
C ILE A 22 7.68 -15.51 -7.18
N ASP A 23 8.62 -16.21 -6.52
CA ASP A 23 9.77 -16.98 -7.03
C ASP A 23 10.95 -16.10 -7.53
N GLY A 24 11.16 -14.93 -6.89
CA GLY A 24 11.98 -13.82 -7.40
C GLY A 24 12.43 -12.69 -6.45
N ASP A 25 11.96 -12.45 -5.23
CA ASP A 25 10.58 -12.13 -4.81
C ASP A 25 10.55 -10.63 -4.38
N THR A 26 9.50 -9.88 -4.68
CA THR A 26 9.20 -8.61 -3.98
C THR A 26 7.69 -8.41 -3.85
N VAL A 27 7.06 -9.03 -2.85
CA VAL A 27 5.62 -8.83 -2.60
C VAL A 27 5.42 -7.78 -1.51
N LEU A 28 4.93 -6.61 -1.90
CA LEU A 28 4.48 -5.53 -1.02
C LEU A 28 3.09 -5.05 -1.45
N ARG A 29 2.12 -5.10 -0.56
CA ARG A 29 0.76 -4.64 -0.85
C ARG A 29 0.20 -3.85 0.31
N TYR A 30 -0.53 -2.79 0.01
CA TYR A 30 -1.24 -1.97 0.97
C TYR A 30 -2.68 -1.85 0.52
N ASP A 31 -3.63 -2.21 1.37
CA ASP A 31 -5.04 -2.00 1.08
C ASP A 31 -5.86 -1.73 2.33
N ASN A 32 -7.11 -1.30 2.12
CA ASN A 32 -8.06 -1.03 3.18
C ASN A 32 -9.42 -1.65 2.90
N VAL A 33 -9.47 -2.79 2.19
CA VAL A 33 -10.72 -3.47 1.81
C VAL A 33 -11.61 -3.75 3.03
N HIS A 34 -11.00 -3.92 4.19
CA HIS A 34 -11.68 -4.18 5.46
C HIS A 34 -11.43 -3.10 6.52
N GLU A 35 -11.35 -1.83 6.13
CA GLU A 35 -11.00 -0.71 7.02
C GLU A 35 -11.82 -0.68 8.33
N ARG A 36 -13.14 -0.89 8.27
CA ARG A 36 -13.99 -0.87 9.46
C ARG A 36 -13.73 -1.98 10.47
N THR A 37 -13.24 -3.14 10.02
CA THR A 37 -13.07 -4.32 10.87
C THR A 37 -11.62 -4.59 11.23
N LYS A 38 -10.70 -4.23 10.33
CA LYS A 38 -9.28 -4.51 10.44
C LYS A 38 -8.39 -3.28 10.31
N GLY A 39 -8.91 -2.17 9.80
CA GLY A 39 -8.11 -1.00 9.46
C GLY A 39 -7.37 -1.19 8.14
N HIS A 40 -6.20 -0.57 8.07
CA HIS A 40 -5.35 -0.55 6.88
C HIS A 40 -4.36 -1.70 6.98
N GLU A 41 -4.30 -2.54 5.96
CA GLU A 41 -3.47 -3.75 5.95
C GLU A 41 -2.24 -3.52 5.05
N ARG A 42 -1.04 -3.81 5.59
CA ARG A 42 0.23 -3.93 4.88
C ARG A 42 0.56 -5.41 4.77
N HIS A 43 0.80 -5.87 3.56
CA HIS A 43 1.14 -7.23 3.20
C HIS A 43 2.59 -7.24 2.70
N THR A 44 3.44 -8.06 3.31
CA THR A 44 4.82 -8.28 2.88
C THR A 44 5.06 -9.78 2.75
N GLY A 45 5.06 -10.32 1.53
CA GLY A 45 5.05 -11.77 1.31
C GLY A 45 3.84 -12.42 1.99
N ASP A 46 4.10 -13.37 2.90
CA ASP A 46 3.09 -14.04 3.73
C ASP A 46 2.71 -13.26 5.00
N GLU A 47 3.41 -12.16 5.32
CA GLU A 47 3.14 -11.36 6.51
C GLU A 47 2.07 -10.30 6.26
N VAL A 48 1.15 -10.14 7.20
CA VAL A 48 0.10 -9.12 7.17
C VAL A 48 0.11 -8.35 8.49
N GLU A 49 0.20 -7.02 8.38
CA GLU A 49 0.23 -6.11 9.52
C GLU A 49 -0.86 -5.05 9.36
N VAL A 50 -1.51 -4.71 10.47
CA VAL A 50 -2.40 -3.55 10.51
C VAL A 50 -1.57 -2.31 10.79
N ILE A 51 -1.70 -1.30 9.93
CA ILE A 51 -0.99 -0.03 10.03
C ILE A 51 -1.95 1.13 10.29
N ASP A 52 -1.42 2.21 10.82
CA ASP A 52 -2.14 3.48 10.90
C ASP A 52 -2.18 4.16 9.52
N PHE A 53 -3.22 4.96 9.30
CA PHE A 53 -3.40 5.75 8.08
C PHE A 53 -3.06 7.21 8.31
N PRO A 54 -1.83 7.65 7.99
CA PRO A 54 -1.44 9.05 8.11
C PRO A 54 -2.06 9.96 7.02
N GLY A 55 -2.85 9.39 6.10
CA GLY A 55 -3.34 10.04 4.89
C GLY A 55 -2.73 9.43 3.62
N MET A 56 -3.42 9.58 2.49
CA MET A 56 -3.01 8.92 1.24
C MET A 56 -1.63 9.31 0.75
N LEU A 57 -1.25 10.59 0.85
CA LEU A 57 0.05 11.05 0.35
C LEU A 57 1.20 10.43 1.16
N ALA A 58 1.08 10.43 2.49
CA ALA A 58 2.08 9.83 3.38
C ALA A 58 2.12 8.30 3.24
N LEU A 59 0.97 7.66 3.06
CA LEU A 59 0.90 6.22 2.80
C LEU A 59 1.52 5.86 1.44
N HIS A 60 1.27 6.66 0.41
CA HIS A 60 1.85 6.47 -0.92
C HIS A 60 3.37 6.69 -0.92
N ASP A 61 3.86 7.72 -0.23
CA ASP A 61 5.30 7.98 -0.07
C ASP A 61 5.99 6.80 0.64
N ARG A 62 5.40 6.32 1.75
CA ARG A 62 5.87 5.13 2.45
C ARG A 62 5.90 3.89 1.53
N PHE A 63 4.83 3.66 0.77
CA PHE A 63 4.78 2.55 -0.18
C PHE A 63 5.88 2.64 -1.24
N ASN A 64 6.12 3.83 -1.81
CA ASN A 64 7.18 4.01 -2.80
C ASN A 64 8.56 3.80 -2.18
N GLY A 65 8.83 4.37 -1.00
CA GLY A 65 10.12 4.17 -0.32
C GLY A 65 10.39 2.71 0.03
N GLU A 66 9.38 1.95 0.43
CA GLU A 66 9.51 0.50 0.64
C GLU A 66 9.67 -0.26 -0.68
N ALA A 67 8.92 0.13 -1.72
CA ALA A 67 9.03 -0.45 -3.05
C ALA A 67 10.44 -0.29 -3.65
N GLU A 68 11.02 0.90 -3.53
CA GLU A 68 12.38 1.22 -3.95
C GLU A 68 13.43 0.51 -3.10
N ALA A 69 13.19 0.34 -1.80
CA ALA A 69 14.10 -0.40 -0.93
C ALA A 69 14.09 -1.91 -1.24
N MET A 70 12.93 -2.46 -1.63
CA MET A 70 12.76 -3.88 -1.92
C MET A 70 13.14 -4.26 -3.36
N THR A 71 13.02 -3.33 -4.33
CA THR A 71 13.44 -3.56 -5.71
C THR A 71 14.79 -2.90 -5.99
N PRO A 72 15.82 -3.60 -6.50
CA PRO A 72 17.07 -2.94 -6.92
C PRO A 72 16.92 -2.13 -8.23
N VAL A 73 15.70 -1.96 -8.74
CA VAL A 73 15.42 -1.19 -9.95
C VAL A 73 15.27 0.28 -9.58
N SER A 74 16.34 1.03 -9.79
CA SER A 74 16.29 2.48 -9.85
C SER A 74 15.35 2.85 -11.01
N TRP A 75 14.14 3.32 -10.71
CA TRP A 75 13.26 3.88 -11.74
C TRP A 75 13.84 5.21 -12.20
N ASP A 76 14.72 5.15 -13.20
CA ASP A 76 15.18 6.30 -13.99
C ASP A 76 13.98 6.78 -14.82
N TRP A 77 13.21 7.73 -14.26
CA TRP A 77 12.18 8.44 -15.01
C TRP A 77 12.89 9.49 -15.89
N PRO A 78 12.86 9.39 -17.24
CA PRO A 78 13.32 10.48 -18.06
C PRO A 78 12.38 11.68 -17.90
N GLU A 79 12.97 12.85 -17.65
CA GLU A 79 12.34 14.18 -17.54
C GLU A 79 11.52 14.59 -18.78
#